data_AF-A0A530L7H0-F1
#
_entry.id   AF-A0A530L7H0-F1
#
_cell.length_a   1.000
_cell.length_b   1.000
_cell.length_c   1.000
_cell.angle_alpha   90.00
_cell.angle_beta   90.00
_cell.angle_gamma   90.00
#
_symmetry.space_group_name_H-M   'P 1'
#
loop_
_entity.id
_entity.type
_entity.pdbx_description
1 polymer ?
#
loop_
_entity_poly.entity_id
_entity_poly.type
_entity_poly.pdbx_seq_one_letter_code
_entity_poly.pdbx_strand_id
1 'polypeptide(L)'
;IEWMLAHPSMRAIAIEADPARAARIGRNAAACGVPGLAVVEGSAPQALAGLETPAAIFIGGGGSDAGLLERALDALPVGGRLVANAVTLEMEALLLSRRASLGGELTRIAVSRA
;
A
#
# COMPACT_ATOMS: atom_id res chain seq x y z
N ILE A 1 -2.65 8.99 3.92
CA ILE A 1 -3.03 10.41 4.04
C ILE A 1 -1.80 11.23 4.43
N GLU A 2 -1.09 10.76 5.44
CA GLU A 2 0.17 11.23 6.02
C GLU A 2 1.24 11.51 4.97
N TRP A 3 1.38 10.66 3.94
CA TRP A 3 2.27 10.91 2.81
C TRP A 3 2.00 12.26 2.14
N MET A 4 0.73 12.55 1.82
CA MET A 4 0.35 13.82 1.18
C MET A 4 0.40 15.01 2.14
N LEU A 5 0.28 14.77 3.45
CA LEU A 5 0.44 15.81 4.47
C LEU A 5 1.89 16.21 4.71
N ALA A 6 2.85 15.34 4.39
CA ALA A 6 4.27 15.59 4.63
C ALA A 6 4.83 16.71 3.74
N HIS A 7 4.30 16.89 2.52
CA HIS A 7 4.72 17.97 1.62
C HIS A 7 3.67 18.25 0.53
N PRO A 8 3.41 19.52 0.13
CA PRO A 8 2.38 19.86 -0.85
C PRO A 8 2.55 19.23 -2.25
N SER A 9 3.77 18.83 -2.61
CA SER A 9 4.05 18.15 -3.89
C SER A 9 3.82 16.64 -3.85
N MET A 10 3.56 16.06 -2.67
CA MET A 10 3.34 14.62 -2.55
C MET A 10 1.93 14.26 -2.96
N ARG A 11 1.82 13.26 -3.84
CA ARG A 11 0.56 12.70 -4.33
C ARG A 11 0.46 11.22 -3.99
N ALA A 12 -0.75 10.71 -3.94
CA ALA A 12 -1.01 9.30 -3.74
C ALA A 12 -2.24 8.84 -4.55
N ILE A 13 -2.24 7.55 -4.88
CA ILE A 13 -3.38 6.84 -5.48
C ILE A 13 -3.74 5.73 -4.50
N ALA A 14 -5.00 5.66 -4.09
CA ALA A 14 -5.55 4.58 -3.27
C ALA A 14 -6.35 3.63 -4.16
N ILE A 15 -6.12 2.33 -4.02
CA ILE A 15 -6.87 1.27 -4.71
C ILE A 15 -7.77 0.59 -3.67
N GLU A 16 -9.08 0.51 -3.93
CA GLU A 16 -10.03 -0.16 -3.05
C GLU A 16 -11.16 -0.79 -3.87
N ALA A 17 -11.48 -2.05 -3.58
CA ALA A 17 -12.48 -2.81 -4.34
C ALA A 17 -13.92 -2.57 -3.86
N ASP A 18 -14.10 -2.26 -2.58
CA ASP A 18 -15.42 -2.01 -2.00
C ASP A 18 -15.83 -0.54 -2.22
N PRO A 19 -16.92 -0.26 -2.97
CA PRO A 19 -17.32 1.11 -3.29
C PRO A 19 -17.63 1.96 -2.05
N ALA A 20 -18.17 1.35 -0.98
CA ALA A 20 -18.49 2.07 0.25
C ALA A 20 -17.22 2.47 1.03
N ARG A 21 -16.17 1.65 0.98
CA ARG A 21 -14.84 1.98 1.50
C ARG A 21 -14.13 3.00 0.60
N ALA A 22 -14.21 2.87 -0.73
CA ALA A 22 -13.65 3.83 -1.67
C ALA A 22 -14.24 5.25 -1.46
N ALA A 23 -15.56 5.35 -1.37
CA ALA A 23 -16.23 6.61 -1.05
C ALA A 23 -15.81 7.17 0.32
N ARG A 24 -15.54 6.30 1.30
CA ARG A 24 -15.05 6.71 2.62
C ARG A 24 -13.62 7.25 2.56
N ILE A 25 -12.75 6.64 1.75
CA ILE A 25 -11.39 7.15 1.53
C ILE A 25 -11.45 8.59 1.00
N GLY A 26 -12.30 8.86 0.00
CA GLY A 26 -12.48 10.22 -0.53
C GLY A 26 -12.95 11.23 0.53
N ARG A 27 -13.93 10.86 1.36
CA ARG A 27 -14.40 11.72 2.46
C ARG A 27 -13.30 11.99 3.51
N ASN A 28 -12.56 10.96 3.89
CA ASN A 28 -11.46 11.09 4.85
C ASN A 28 -10.35 11.98 4.27
N ALA A 29 -10.02 11.83 2.99
CA ALA A 29 -9.03 12.66 2.33
C ALA A 29 -9.40 14.15 2.37
N ALA A 30 -10.66 14.49 2.07
CA ALA A 30 -11.15 15.85 2.19
C ALA A 30 -11.10 16.36 3.64
N ALA A 31 -11.58 15.58 4.60
CA ALA A 31 -11.60 15.95 6.02
C ALA A 31 -10.19 16.14 6.60
N CYS A 32 -9.21 15.37 6.13
CA CYS A 32 -7.81 15.46 6.54
C CYS A 32 -7.01 16.51 5.75
N GLY A 33 -7.63 17.30 4.87
CA GLY A 33 -6.94 18.37 4.14
C GLY A 33 -6.10 17.92 2.94
N VAL A 34 -6.34 16.71 2.41
CA VAL A 34 -5.67 16.15 1.23
C VAL A 34 -6.67 15.76 0.13
N PRO A 35 -7.54 16.68 -0.34
CA PRO A 35 -8.62 16.35 -1.29
C PRO A 35 -8.12 15.85 -2.66
N GLY A 36 -6.82 16.04 -2.96
CA GLY A 36 -6.20 15.52 -4.19
C GLY A 36 -5.84 14.03 -4.17
N LEU A 37 -6.23 13.27 -3.13
CA LEU A 37 -6.02 11.82 -3.10
C LEU A 37 -6.88 11.16 -4.18
N ALA A 38 -6.23 10.57 -5.19
CA ALA A 38 -6.93 9.82 -6.22
C ALA A 38 -7.39 8.46 -5.66
N VAL A 39 -8.63 8.08 -5.94
CA VAL A 39 -9.19 6.78 -5.53
C VAL A 39 -9.58 6.01 -6.78
N VAL A 40 -9.03 4.80 -6.91
CA VAL A 40 -9.34 3.86 -7.98
C VAL A 40 -10.18 2.74 -7.38
N GLU A 41 -11.42 2.63 -7.84
CA GLU A 41 -12.29 1.51 -7.48
C GLU A 41 -11.87 0.27 -8.27
N GLY A 42 -11.41 -0.75 -7.57
CA GLY A 42 -10.93 -2.00 -8.17
C GLY A 42 -10.06 -2.83 -7.24
N SER A 43 -9.79 -4.06 -7.65
CA SER A 43 -8.96 -4.99 -6.89
C SER A 43 -7.53 -4.99 -7.42
N ALA A 44 -6.58 -4.98 -6.49
CA ALA A 44 -5.20 -5.33 -6.82
C ALA A 44 -5.10 -6.86 -7.00
N PRO A 45 -4.19 -7.37 -7.85
CA PRO A 45 -3.18 -6.63 -8.61
C PRO A 45 -3.68 -5.93 -9.89
N GLN A 46 -4.88 -6.22 -10.37
CA GLN A 46 -5.35 -5.76 -11.70
C GLN A 46 -5.48 -4.24 -11.80
N ALA A 47 -5.97 -3.60 -10.74
CA ALA A 47 -6.14 -2.15 -10.69
C ALA A 47 -4.81 -1.36 -10.71
N LEU A 48 -3.65 -2.02 -10.61
CA LEU A 48 -2.35 -1.38 -10.82
C LEU A 48 -2.08 -1.11 -12.31
N ALA A 49 -2.79 -1.79 -13.22
CA ALA A 49 -2.58 -1.62 -14.66
C ALA A 49 -2.99 -0.22 -15.12
N GLY A 50 -2.12 0.44 -15.88
CA GLY A 50 -2.37 1.78 -16.44
C GLY A 50 -2.20 2.93 -15.45
N LEU A 51 -1.86 2.67 -14.19
CA LEU A 51 -1.51 3.72 -13.23
C LEU A 51 -0.12 4.30 -13.54
N GLU A 52 0.09 5.54 -13.09
CA GLU A 52 1.41 6.16 -13.12
C GLU A 52 2.44 5.34 -12.34
N THR A 53 3.68 5.31 -12.81
CA THR A 53 4.78 4.62 -12.13
C THR A 53 4.98 5.18 -10.72
N PRO A 54 4.82 4.37 -9.65
CA PRO A 54 4.99 4.83 -8.29
C PRO A 54 6.47 4.95 -7.92
N ALA A 55 6.80 5.96 -7.10
CA ALA A 55 8.09 6.02 -6.40
C ALA A 55 8.09 5.20 -5.09
N ALA A 56 6.91 4.98 -4.53
CA ALA A 56 6.72 4.18 -3.33
C ALA A 56 5.36 3.48 -3.37
N ILE A 57 5.30 2.26 -2.82
CA ILE A 57 4.07 1.47 -2.66
C ILE A 57 3.92 1.09 -1.19
N PHE A 58 2.71 1.25 -0.67
CA PHE A 58 2.31 0.77 0.64
C PHE A 58 1.21 -0.29 0.50
N ILE A 59 1.42 -1.47 1.07
CA ILE A 59 0.45 -2.58 1.11
C ILE A 59 -0.05 -2.71 2.55
N GLY A 60 -1.25 -2.20 2.81
CA GLY A 60 -1.88 -2.25 4.14
C GLY A 60 -2.67 -3.52 4.43
N GLY A 61 -3.14 -4.22 3.39
CA GLY A 61 -3.95 -5.44 3.47
C GLY A 61 -3.97 -6.14 2.10
N GLY A 62 -4.43 -7.39 2.05
CA GLY A 62 -4.47 -8.18 0.81
C GLY A 62 -3.10 -8.60 0.27
N GLY A 63 -2.00 -8.38 1.01
CA GLY A 63 -0.66 -8.81 0.59
C GLY A 63 -0.51 -10.33 0.36
N SER A 64 -1.43 -11.12 0.92
CA SER A 64 -1.54 -12.57 0.72
C SER A 64 -2.24 -12.96 -0.59
N ASP A 65 -2.84 -12.00 -1.30
CA ASP A 65 -3.43 -12.25 -2.61
C ASP A 65 -2.30 -12.61 -3.58
N ALA A 66 -2.43 -13.77 -4.21
CA ALA A 66 -1.39 -14.33 -5.05
C ALA A 66 -0.95 -13.33 -6.13
N GLY A 67 0.35 -13.01 -6.16
CA GLY A 67 0.94 -12.13 -7.16
C GLY A 67 0.86 -10.64 -6.87
N LEU A 68 0.20 -10.20 -5.78
CA LEU A 68 0.14 -8.77 -5.46
C LEU A 68 1.52 -8.19 -5.14
N LEU A 69 2.27 -8.87 -4.28
CA LEU A 69 3.59 -8.40 -3.88
C LEU A 69 4.56 -8.36 -5.06
N GLU A 70 4.55 -9.39 -5.90
CA GLU A 70 5.35 -9.46 -7.12
C GLU A 70 4.98 -8.33 -8.08
N ARG A 71 3.68 -8.12 -8.34
CA ARG A 71 3.22 -7.07 -9.23
C ARG A 71 3.56 -5.66 -8.72
N ALA A 72 3.53 -5.47 -7.41
CA ALA A 72 3.93 -4.23 -6.75
C ALA A 72 5.45 -3.99 -6.88
N LEU A 73 6.26 -5.03 -6.66
CA LEU A 73 7.71 -4.96 -6.88
C LEU A 73 8.05 -4.62 -8.33
N ASP A 74 7.38 -5.28 -9.30
CA ASP A 74 7.58 -5.02 -10.73
C ASP A 74 7.14 -3.62 -11.18
N ALA A 75 6.22 -2.99 -10.44
CA ALA A 75 5.77 -1.64 -10.72
C ALA A 75 6.76 -0.56 -10.23
N LEU A 76 7.68 -0.91 -9.32
CA LEU A 76 8.63 0.04 -8.75
C LEU A 76 9.88 0.18 -9.64
N PRO A 77 10.34 1.41 -9.92
CA PRO A 77 11.63 1.63 -10.54
C PRO A 77 12.76 1.28 -9.57
N VAL A 78 13.99 1.17 -10.10
CA VAL A 78 15.20 1.04 -9.27
C VAL A 78 15.26 2.20 -8.27
N GLY A 79 15.43 1.88 -6.98
CA GLY A 79 15.42 2.86 -5.89
C GLY A 79 14.04 3.18 -5.31
N GLY A 80 12.97 2.62 -5.90
CA GLY A 80 11.62 2.69 -5.35
C GLY A 80 11.50 1.98 -4.00
N ARG A 81 10.50 2.37 -3.20
CA ARG A 81 10.31 1.85 -1.84
C ARG A 81 9.01 1.06 -1.73
N LEU A 82 9.09 -0.15 -1.19
CA LEU A 82 7.91 -0.94 -0.84
C LEU A 82 7.83 -1.10 0.67
N VAL A 83 6.67 -0.80 1.23
CA VAL A 83 6.34 -1.06 2.64
C VAL A 83 5.09 -1.93 2.67
N ALA A 84 5.12 -3.02 3.42
CA ALA A 84 3.98 -3.93 3.56
C ALA A 84 3.77 -4.28 5.03
N ASN A 85 2.52 -4.20 5.48
CA ASN A 85 2.13 -4.65 6.80
C ASN A 85 1.59 -6.08 6.72
N ALA A 86 2.08 -6.95 7.61
CA ALA A 86 1.56 -8.29 7.81
C ALA A 86 0.82 -8.36 9.15
N VAL A 87 -0.45 -8.77 9.11
CA VAL A 87 -1.26 -9.02 10.32
C VAL A 87 -1.76 -10.46 10.42
N THR A 88 -1.42 -11.29 9.42
CA THR A 88 -1.67 -12.74 9.40
C THR A 88 -0.35 -13.50 9.34
N LEU A 89 -0.35 -14.75 9.81
CA LEU A 89 0.85 -15.60 9.80
C LEU A 89 1.33 -15.90 8.38
N GLU A 90 0.41 -16.06 7.44
CA GLU A 90 0.69 -16.32 6.04
C GLU A 90 1.43 -15.13 5.41
N MET A 91 0.96 -13.91 5.68
CA MET A 91 1.61 -12.70 5.20
C MET A 91 2.97 -12.48 5.87
N GLU A 92 3.09 -12.80 7.16
CA GLU A 92 4.36 -12.73 7.87
C GLU A 92 5.40 -13.69 7.27
N ALA A 93 5.02 -14.94 7.01
CA ALA A 93 5.88 -15.93 6.36
C ALA A 93 6.32 -15.47 4.96
N LEU A 94 5.40 -14.88 4.19
CA LEU A 94 5.71 -14.29 2.87
C LEU A 94 6.73 -13.15 2.98
N LEU A 95 6.54 -12.21 3.90
CA LEU A 95 7.48 -11.09 4.11
C LEU A 95 8.85 -11.57 4.61
N LEU A 96 8.90 -12.57 5.48
CA LEU A 96 10.15 -13.20 5.93
C LEU A 96 10.93 -13.80 4.75
N SER A 97 10.24 -14.57 3.89
CA SER A 97 10.85 -15.17 2.68
C SER A 97 11.36 -14.11 1.71
N ARG A 98 10.59 -13.04 1.50
CA ARG A 98 10.95 -11.93 0.60
C ARG A 98 12.10 -11.10 1.16
N ARG A 99 12.13 -10.86 2.47
CA ARG A 99 13.27 -10.23 3.16
C ARG A 99 14.56 -11.03 3.01
N ALA A 100 14.48 -12.36 3.11
CA ALA A 100 15.64 -13.23 2.94
C ALA A 100 16.20 -13.21 1.50
N SER A 101 15.33 -13.06 0.50
CA SER A 101 15.73 -13.06 -0.91
C SER A 101 16.09 -11.69 -1.48
N LEU A 102 15.43 -10.61 -1.05
CA LEU A 102 15.55 -9.27 -1.63
C LEU A 102 16.24 -8.25 -0.72
N GLY A 103 16.51 -8.59 0.54
CA GLY A 103 16.97 -7.60 1.51
C GLY A 103 15.81 -6.73 2.04
N GLY A 104 16.07 -5.46 2.38
CA GLY A 104 15.11 -4.57 3.05
C GLY A 104 15.28 -4.42 4.56
N GLU A 105 14.19 -4.32 5.32
CA GLU A 105 14.13 -4.33 6.79
C GLU A 105 12.83 -4.99 7.22
N LEU A 106 12.81 -5.66 8.37
CA LEU A 106 11.60 -6.25 8.95
C LEU A 106 11.54 -5.88 10.42
N THR A 107 10.43 -5.28 10.82
CA THR A 107 10.17 -4.88 12.21
C THR A 107 8.89 -5.54 12.69
N ARG A 108 8.95 -6.24 13.83
CA ARG A 108 7.77 -6.78 14.49
C ARG A 108 7.34 -5.83 15.59
N ILE A 109 6.08 -5.39 15.53
CA ILE A 109 5.49 -4.47 16.51
C ILE A 109 4.34 -5.20 17.20
N ALA A 110 4.39 -5.31 18.53
CA ALA A 110 3.33 -5.90 19.34
C ALA A 110 2.78 -4.84 20.31
N VAL A 111 1.46 -4.70 20.34
CA VAL A 111 0.76 -3.75 21.22
C VAL A 111 -0.32 -4.51 21.97
N SER A 112 -0.31 -4.44 23.31
CA SER A 112 -1.33 -5.01 24.19
C SER A 112 -1.90 -3.92 25.10
N ARG A 113 -3.12 -4.14 25.62
CA ARG A 113 -3.76 -3.29 26.63
C ARG A 113 -4.20 -4.17 27.80
N ALA A 114 -4.14 -3.60 29.02
CA ALA A 114 -4.60 -4.23 30.25
C ALA A 114 -6.12 -4.15 30.40
#